data_AF-A0AAP0LFA9-F1
#
_entry.id   AF-A0AAP0LFA9-F1
#
_cell.length_a   1.000
_cell.length_b   1.000
_cell.length_c   1.000
_cell.angle_alpha   90.00
_cell.angle_beta   90.00
_cell.angle_gamma   90.00
#
_symmetry.space_group_name_H-M   'P 1'
#
loop_
_entity.id
_entity.type
_entity.pdbx_description
1 polymer ?
#
loop_
_entity_poly.entity_id
_entity_poly.type
_entity_poly.pdbx_seq_one_letter_code
_entity_poly.pdbx_strand_id
1 'polypeptide(L)'
;MGLFENPLGDYSLADQIGSQAHRDLAREAVRKSLVLLKNGKSADEPVLPLPKNTPRILVAGSHANNLGLQCGGWTSTWQGMSGNNITQGTTILSGITSAVDPSTEVVYSENPGVDFIKSNNFSHAIVVVGEPPYAEYSGDNLNLTMPEPGLSTIKNVCSTVKCTVVVVSGRPLVMEPYLADMDAVVAAWLPGTEGQGVADVLFGDYGFTGKLSRTWFKSVDQLPMNVGDVHYDPLFPFGFGLVTKPTPSS
;
A
#
# COMPACT_ATOMS: atom_id res chain seq x y z
N MET A 1 30.47 8.39 21.45
CA MET A 1 30.40 7.15 20.65
C MET A 1 31.53 6.16 20.94
N GLY A 2 32.62 6.53 21.65
CA GLY A 2 33.59 5.55 22.17
C GLY A 2 34.36 4.75 21.12
N LEU A 3 34.57 5.33 19.92
CA LEU A 3 35.14 4.62 18.76
C LEU A 3 36.62 4.26 18.95
N PHE A 4 37.36 5.05 19.75
CA PHE A 4 38.75 4.76 20.09
C PHE A 4 38.84 3.54 21.02
N GLU A 5 37.86 3.37 21.91
CA GLU A 5 37.77 2.24 22.83
C GLU A 5 37.22 0.97 22.16
N ASN A 6 36.26 1.12 21.24
CA ASN A 6 35.58 0.01 20.56
C ASN A 6 35.61 0.18 19.02
N PRO A 7 36.76 -0.03 18.37
CA PRO A 7 36.90 0.19 16.92
C PRO A 7 36.41 -0.99 16.06
N LEU A 8 36.12 -2.15 16.67
CA LEU A 8 35.73 -3.38 15.97
C LEU A 8 34.24 -3.67 16.16
N GLY A 9 33.66 -4.45 15.24
CA GLY A 9 32.28 -4.89 15.34
C GLY A 9 32.04 -5.85 16.51
N ASP A 10 30.92 -5.65 17.21
CA ASP A 10 30.48 -6.54 18.28
C ASP A 10 29.58 -7.64 17.70
N TYR A 11 30.13 -8.86 17.59
CA TYR A 11 29.40 -10.01 17.06
C TYR A 11 28.30 -10.53 17.99
N SER A 12 28.26 -10.11 19.26
CA SER A 12 27.16 -10.48 20.17
C SER A 12 25.81 -9.88 19.74
N LEU A 13 25.83 -8.85 18.89
CA LEU A 13 24.64 -8.16 18.39
C LEU A 13 24.16 -8.68 17.03
N ALA A 14 24.80 -9.73 16.47
CA ALA A 14 24.46 -10.25 15.16
C ALA A 14 23.00 -10.74 15.07
N ASP A 15 22.44 -11.24 16.17
CA ASP A 15 21.07 -11.72 16.29
C ASP A 15 20.02 -10.59 16.30
N GLN A 16 20.45 -9.33 16.48
CA GLN A 16 19.57 -8.16 16.41
C GLN A 16 19.14 -7.87 14.97
N ILE A 17 19.92 -8.32 13.98
CA ILE A 17 19.64 -8.09 12.56
C ILE A 17 18.36 -8.86 12.18
N GLY A 18 17.30 -8.11 11.87
CA GLY A 18 16.02 -8.68 11.46
C GLY A 18 15.27 -9.39 12.59
N SER A 19 15.54 -9.03 13.86
CA SER A 19 14.87 -9.59 15.04
C SER A 19 13.34 -9.40 14.97
N GLN A 20 12.58 -10.32 15.57
CA GLN A 20 11.12 -10.26 15.55
C GLN A 20 10.60 -8.97 16.20
N ALA A 21 11.22 -8.50 17.29
CA ALA A 21 10.83 -7.26 17.94
C ALA A 21 10.96 -6.04 17.00
N HIS A 22 11.98 -6.00 16.14
CA HIS A 22 12.11 -4.93 15.14
C HIS A 22 11.09 -5.08 14.01
N ARG A 23 10.75 -6.30 13.61
CA ARG A 23 9.68 -6.57 12.63
C ARG A 23 8.31 -6.19 13.17
N ASP A 24 8.02 -6.46 14.43
CA ASP A 24 6.76 -6.06 15.08
C ASP A 24 6.64 -4.53 15.13
N LEU A 25 7.74 -3.84 15.45
CA LEU A 25 7.79 -2.37 15.38
C LEU A 25 7.62 -1.86 13.95
N ALA A 26 8.24 -2.51 12.96
CA ALA A 26 8.08 -2.13 11.56
C ALA A 26 6.63 -2.36 11.08
N ARG A 27 5.98 -3.47 11.43
CA ARG A 27 4.55 -3.71 11.18
C ARG A 27 3.67 -2.62 11.79
N GLU A 28 3.98 -2.20 13.02
CA GLU A 28 3.29 -1.07 13.67
C GLU A 28 3.47 0.24 12.89
N ALA A 29 4.70 0.53 12.44
CA ALA A 29 4.99 1.72 11.65
C ALA A 29 4.25 1.70 10.31
N VAL A 30 4.17 0.53 9.65
CA VAL A 30 3.40 0.34 8.41
C VAL A 30 1.95 0.71 8.64
N ARG A 31 1.25 0.07 9.60
CA ARG A 31 -0.19 0.35 9.80
C ARG A 31 -0.48 1.80 10.17
N LYS A 32 0.44 2.47 10.88
CA LYS A 32 0.32 3.89 11.26
C LYS A 32 0.63 4.85 10.11
N SER A 33 1.40 4.43 9.11
CA SER A 33 1.75 5.28 7.95
C SER A 33 0.65 5.33 6.91
N LEU A 34 -0.20 4.29 6.82
CA LEU A 34 -1.23 4.19 5.79
C LEU A 34 -2.27 5.31 5.92
N VAL A 35 -2.56 5.97 4.79
CA VAL A 35 -3.56 7.04 4.72
C VAL A 35 -4.74 6.57 3.88
N LEU A 36 -5.91 6.51 4.51
CA LEU A 36 -7.17 6.19 3.83
C LEU A 36 -7.68 7.43 3.09
N LEU A 37 -7.66 7.40 1.77
CA LEU A 37 -8.04 8.54 0.92
C LEU A 37 -9.52 8.52 0.55
N LYS A 38 -10.07 7.33 0.31
CA LYS A 38 -11.46 7.10 -0.06
C LYS A 38 -11.95 5.81 0.59
N ASN A 39 -13.21 5.80 1.06
CA ASN A 39 -13.81 4.61 1.68
C ASN A 39 -15.31 4.54 1.40
N GLY A 40 -15.69 4.21 0.16
CA GLY A 40 -17.07 4.18 -0.32
C GLY A 40 -17.41 5.34 -1.27
N LYS A 41 -18.57 5.23 -1.91
CA LYS A 41 -19.14 6.30 -2.75
C LYS A 41 -19.84 7.37 -1.90
N SER A 42 -20.27 7.02 -0.69
CA SER A 42 -20.86 7.90 0.31
C SER A 42 -20.26 7.58 1.69
N ALA A 43 -20.43 8.50 2.64
CA ALA A 43 -19.96 8.30 4.01
C ALA A 43 -20.72 7.21 4.78
N ASP A 44 -21.92 6.86 4.32
CA ASP A 44 -22.82 5.91 5.00
C ASP A 44 -22.58 4.45 4.59
N GLU A 45 -21.82 4.22 3.51
CA GLU A 45 -21.53 2.88 2.98
C GLU A 45 -20.01 2.63 2.88
N PRO A 46 -19.30 2.49 4.02
CA PRO A 46 -17.86 2.24 4.01
C PRO A 46 -17.54 0.86 3.43
N VAL A 47 -16.40 0.76 2.75
CA VAL A 47 -15.85 -0.51 2.22
C VAL A 47 -14.92 -1.17 3.23
N LEU A 48 -14.12 -0.36 3.92
CA LEU A 48 -13.16 -0.78 4.93
C LEU A 48 -13.72 -0.51 6.34
N PRO A 49 -13.47 -1.41 7.31
CA PRO A 49 -12.68 -2.63 7.16
C PRO A 49 -13.41 -3.76 6.42
N LEU A 50 -12.64 -4.60 5.72
CA LEU A 50 -13.12 -5.77 4.99
C LEU A 50 -13.44 -6.92 5.97
N PRO A 51 -14.46 -7.75 5.69
CA PRO A 51 -14.73 -8.95 6.47
C PRO A 51 -13.61 -9.98 6.28
N LYS A 52 -13.12 -10.56 7.39
CA LYS A 52 -12.13 -11.66 7.36
C LYS A 52 -12.72 -12.99 6.91
N ASN A 53 -13.99 -13.24 7.22
CA ASN A 53 -14.70 -14.44 6.80
C ASN A 53 -15.55 -14.10 5.57
N THR A 54 -15.12 -14.57 4.41
CA THR A 54 -15.79 -14.33 3.14
C THR A 54 -15.49 -15.49 2.20
N PRO A 55 -16.44 -15.99 1.38
CA PRO A 55 -16.21 -17.22 0.63
C PRO A 55 -14.97 -17.19 -0.27
N ARG A 56 -14.77 -16.08 -0.99
CA ARG A 56 -13.69 -15.93 -1.96
C ARG A 56 -13.36 -14.47 -2.23
N ILE A 57 -12.07 -14.14 -2.22
CA ILE A 57 -11.57 -12.79 -2.50
C ILE A 57 -10.50 -12.83 -3.61
N LEU A 58 -10.38 -11.72 -4.33
CA LEU A 58 -9.32 -11.51 -5.32
C LEU A 58 -8.25 -10.59 -4.74
N VAL A 59 -6.99 -10.98 -4.86
CA VAL A 59 -5.85 -10.08 -4.69
C VAL A 59 -5.17 -9.93 -6.06
N ALA A 60 -5.01 -8.69 -6.51
CA ALA A 60 -4.49 -8.38 -7.84
C ALA A 60 -3.49 -7.22 -7.81
N GLY A 61 -2.85 -6.98 -8.95
CA GLY A 61 -1.89 -5.89 -9.15
C GLY A 61 -0.43 -6.31 -8.97
N SER A 62 0.43 -5.64 -9.73
CA SER A 62 1.88 -5.90 -9.82
C SER A 62 2.62 -5.83 -8.48
N HIS A 63 2.09 -5.10 -7.51
CA HIS A 63 2.72 -4.88 -6.21
C HIS A 63 2.20 -5.82 -5.12
N ALA A 64 1.17 -6.62 -5.40
CA ALA A 64 0.54 -7.41 -4.34
C ALA A 64 1.47 -8.52 -3.81
N ASN A 65 2.19 -9.20 -4.70
CA ASN A 65 3.10 -10.29 -4.32
C ASN A 65 4.57 -9.98 -4.66
N ASN A 66 5.01 -8.76 -4.38
CA ASN A 66 6.35 -8.32 -4.73
C ASN A 66 7.00 -7.49 -3.61
N LEU A 67 7.86 -8.16 -2.82
CA LEU A 67 8.54 -7.60 -1.66
C LEU A 67 9.42 -6.41 -2.03
N GLY A 68 10.12 -6.52 -3.15
CA GLY A 68 10.97 -5.44 -3.66
C GLY A 68 10.22 -4.17 -4.00
N LEU A 69 9.05 -4.28 -4.64
CA LEU A 69 8.25 -3.11 -5.00
C LEU A 69 7.66 -2.41 -3.76
N GLN A 70 7.23 -3.16 -2.72
CA GLN A 70 6.75 -2.53 -1.48
C GLN A 70 7.86 -1.90 -0.62
N CYS A 71 9.12 -2.29 -0.83
CA CYS A 71 10.26 -1.66 -0.16
C CYS A 71 10.78 -0.41 -0.89
N GLY A 72 10.82 -0.45 -2.23
CA GLY A 72 11.33 0.67 -3.05
C GLY A 72 12.87 0.75 -3.11
N GLY A 73 13.39 1.94 -3.42
CA GLY A 73 14.82 2.21 -3.49
C GLY A 73 15.54 2.02 -2.15
N TRP A 74 16.88 1.99 -2.17
CA TRP A 74 17.71 1.79 -0.98
C TRP A 74 17.44 0.50 -0.20
N THR A 75 16.84 -0.50 -0.84
CA THR A 75 16.60 -1.82 -0.24
C THR A 75 17.38 -2.89 -0.98
N SER A 76 18.34 -3.51 -0.27
CA SER A 76 19.31 -4.49 -0.82
C SER A 76 20.29 -3.88 -1.83
N THR A 77 19.79 -3.16 -2.83
CA THR A 77 20.58 -2.39 -3.81
C THR A 77 20.21 -0.91 -3.76
N TRP A 78 21.04 -0.08 -4.41
CA TRP A 78 20.83 1.37 -4.47
C TRP A 78 19.46 1.75 -5.05
N GLN A 79 19.14 1.29 -6.26
CA GLN A 79 17.87 1.57 -6.92
C GLN A 79 16.72 0.70 -6.39
N GLY A 80 17.01 -0.24 -5.49
CA GLY A 80 16.09 -1.32 -5.15
C GLY A 80 16.00 -2.38 -6.25
N MET A 81 15.16 -3.38 -6.02
CA MET A 81 14.96 -4.51 -6.92
C MET A 81 13.50 -4.93 -6.90
N SER A 82 13.04 -5.58 -7.96
CA SER A 82 11.76 -6.32 -7.95
C SER A 82 11.98 -7.78 -7.54
N GLY A 83 10.94 -8.41 -7.02
CA GLY A 83 10.89 -9.83 -6.67
C GLY A 83 10.93 -10.08 -5.17
N ASN A 84 10.82 -11.35 -4.81
CA ASN A 84 10.72 -11.79 -3.41
C ASN A 84 12.02 -12.36 -2.83
N ASN A 85 13.04 -12.60 -3.67
CA ASN A 85 14.33 -13.15 -3.26
C ASN A 85 15.38 -12.04 -3.01
N ILE A 86 14.99 -10.95 -2.34
CA ILE A 86 15.85 -9.78 -2.12
C ILE A 86 16.22 -9.56 -0.63
N THR A 87 15.33 -9.96 0.27
CA THR A 87 15.46 -9.89 1.73
C THR A 87 14.35 -10.72 2.38
N GLN A 88 14.38 -10.90 3.69
CA GLN A 88 13.30 -11.55 4.44
C GLN A 88 12.17 -10.57 4.77
N GLY A 89 10.94 -10.92 4.43
CA GLY A 89 9.76 -10.13 4.74
C GLY A 89 8.46 -10.85 4.36
N THR A 90 7.34 -10.15 4.56
CA THR A 90 6.00 -10.60 4.18
C THR A 90 5.46 -9.69 3.09
N THR A 91 5.06 -10.24 1.94
CA THR A 91 4.39 -9.46 0.89
C THR A 91 3.00 -9.03 1.35
N ILE A 92 2.41 -8.02 0.72
CA ILE A 92 1.02 -7.62 1.00
C ILE A 92 0.05 -8.78 0.75
N LEU A 93 0.23 -9.57 -0.33
CA LEU A 93 -0.54 -10.78 -0.59
C LEU A 93 -0.42 -11.76 0.58
N SER A 94 0.80 -12.09 1.02
CA SER A 94 0.99 -13.00 2.15
C SER A 94 0.35 -12.47 3.43
N GLY A 95 0.45 -11.15 3.69
CA GLY A 95 -0.20 -10.51 4.82
C GLY A 95 -1.73 -10.61 4.78
N ILE A 96 -2.33 -10.42 3.60
CA ILE A 96 -3.77 -10.59 3.37
C ILE A 96 -4.17 -12.05 3.60
N THR A 97 -3.46 -13.00 2.99
CA THR A 97 -3.72 -14.44 3.12
C THR A 97 -3.65 -14.91 4.57
N SER A 98 -2.74 -14.37 5.38
CA SER A 98 -2.64 -14.70 6.80
C SER A 98 -3.69 -14.02 7.68
N ALA A 99 -4.34 -12.95 7.20
CA ALA A 99 -5.30 -12.17 7.99
C ALA A 99 -6.75 -12.66 7.86
N VAL A 100 -7.09 -13.29 6.73
CA VAL A 100 -8.44 -13.81 6.49
C VAL A 100 -8.71 -15.11 7.23
N ASP A 101 -9.98 -15.46 7.37
CA ASP A 101 -10.41 -16.74 7.94
C ASP A 101 -9.85 -17.91 7.10
N PRO A 102 -9.41 -19.04 7.70
CA PRO A 102 -8.90 -20.19 6.95
C PRO A 102 -9.87 -20.78 5.92
N SER A 103 -11.18 -20.53 6.04
CA SER A 103 -12.19 -20.93 5.06
C SER A 103 -12.33 -19.96 3.87
N THR A 104 -11.73 -18.78 3.93
CA THR A 104 -11.73 -17.78 2.86
C THR A 104 -10.74 -18.18 1.76
N GLU A 105 -11.23 -18.39 0.55
CA GLU A 105 -10.36 -18.65 -0.58
C GLU A 105 -9.75 -17.35 -1.12
N VAL A 106 -8.41 -17.23 -1.05
CA VAL A 106 -7.67 -16.11 -1.61
C VAL A 106 -7.11 -16.48 -2.98
N VAL A 107 -7.61 -15.83 -4.03
CA VAL A 107 -7.09 -16.02 -5.40
C VAL A 107 -6.19 -14.85 -5.75
N TYR A 108 -4.94 -15.15 -6.13
CA TYR A 108 -4.02 -14.15 -6.67
C TYR A 108 -4.01 -14.20 -8.20
N SER A 109 -4.18 -13.04 -8.83
CA SER A 109 -3.92 -12.84 -10.26
C SER A 109 -3.35 -11.45 -10.47
N GLU A 110 -2.15 -11.33 -11.01
CA GLU A 110 -1.44 -10.05 -11.09
C GLU A 110 -2.16 -9.03 -11.98
N ASN A 111 -2.62 -9.45 -13.16
CA ASN A 111 -3.35 -8.60 -14.11
C ASN A 111 -4.55 -9.35 -14.72
N PRO A 112 -5.64 -9.56 -13.95
CA PRO A 112 -6.77 -10.34 -14.40
C PRO A 112 -7.59 -9.60 -15.45
N GLY A 113 -8.02 -10.33 -16.48
CA GLY A 113 -9.02 -9.84 -17.44
C GLY A 113 -10.43 -9.86 -16.83
N VAL A 114 -11.33 -9.03 -17.37
CA VAL A 114 -12.72 -8.89 -16.89
C VAL A 114 -13.47 -10.22 -16.85
N ASP A 115 -13.31 -11.07 -17.86
CA ASP A 115 -14.03 -12.35 -17.95
C ASP A 115 -13.62 -13.34 -16.85
N PHE A 116 -12.33 -13.34 -16.46
CA PHE A 116 -11.85 -14.11 -15.32
C PHE A 116 -12.54 -13.65 -14.04
N ILE A 117 -12.63 -12.34 -13.81
CA ILE A 117 -13.21 -11.78 -12.59
C ILE A 117 -14.70 -12.10 -12.50
N LYS A 118 -15.45 -11.92 -13.59
CA LYS A 118 -16.90 -12.23 -13.67
C LYS A 118 -17.20 -13.72 -13.45
N SER A 119 -16.32 -14.59 -13.93
CA SER A 119 -16.55 -16.04 -13.88
C SER A 119 -16.20 -16.68 -12.52
N ASN A 120 -15.55 -15.95 -11.61
CA ASN A 120 -15.01 -16.49 -10.37
C ASN A 120 -15.75 -16.05 -9.08
N ASN A 121 -16.80 -15.23 -9.19
CA ASN A 121 -17.69 -14.84 -8.08
C ASN A 121 -16.96 -14.30 -6.83
N PHE A 122 -16.01 -13.37 -7.03
CA PHE A 122 -15.32 -12.72 -5.93
C PHE A 122 -16.26 -11.83 -5.12
N SER A 123 -16.16 -11.88 -3.80
CA SER A 123 -16.97 -11.03 -2.90
C SER A 123 -16.45 -9.59 -2.88
N HIS A 124 -15.13 -9.42 -2.90
CA HIS A 124 -14.44 -8.16 -3.12
C HIS A 124 -13.04 -8.42 -3.69
N ALA A 125 -12.37 -7.35 -4.11
CA ALA A 125 -10.99 -7.40 -4.57
C ALA A 125 -10.10 -6.38 -3.86
N ILE A 126 -8.83 -6.73 -3.69
CA ILE A 126 -7.76 -5.84 -3.25
C ILE A 126 -6.75 -5.71 -4.38
N VAL A 127 -6.56 -4.51 -4.91
CA VAL A 127 -5.65 -4.23 -6.03
C VAL A 127 -4.47 -3.45 -5.51
N VAL A 128 -3.26 -4.01 -5.59
CA VAL A 128 -2.03 -3.40 -5.09
C VAL A 128 -1.15 -3.02 -6.27
N VAL A 129 -0.98 -1.71 -6.47
CA VAL A 129 -0.29 -1.14 -7.64
C VAL A 129 0.51 0.09 -7.20
N GLY A 130 1.45 0.56 -8.03
CA GLY A 130 2.42 1.54 -7.54
C GLY A 130 3.53 1.93 -8.49
N GLU A 131 4.48 2.71 -7.95
CA GLU A 131 5.74 3.02 -8.62
C GLU A 131 6.75 1.88 -8.47
N PRO A 132 7.58 1.59 -9.48
CA PRO A 132 8.75 0.74 -9.31
C PRO A 132 9.77 1.40 -8.36
N PRO A 133 10.71 0.62 -7.80
CA PRO A 133 11.83 1.15 -7.03
C PRO A 133 12.64 2.18 -7.82
N TYR A 134 13.03 3.25 -7.13
CA TYR A 134 13.96 4.26 -7.63
C TYR A 134 14.70 4.90 -6.46
N ALA A 135 15.89 5.44 -6.73
CA ALA A 135 16.64 6.28 -5.81
C ALA A 135 17.27 7.47 -6.56
N GLU A 136 17.25 8.63 -5.90
CA GLU A 136 17.87 9.87 -6.38
C GLU A 136 17.33 10.28 -7.77
N TYR A 137 18.22 10.68 -8.69
CA TYR A 137 17.86 11.20 -10.01
C TYR A 137 17.07 10.20 -10.87
N SER A 138 17.21 8.90 -10.63
CA SER A 138 16.42 7.88 -11.34
C SER A 138 14.93 7.97 -11.03
N GLY A 139 14.57 8.64 -9.92
CA GLY A 139 13.20 8.92 -9.53
C GLY A 139 12.64 10.22 -10.11
N ASP A 140 13.42 11.03 -10.82
CA ASP A 140 12.93 12.28 -11.40
C ASP A 140 11.86 11.97 -12.47
N ASN A 141 10.65 12.49 -12.25
CA ASN A 141 9.50 12.20 -13.10
C ASN A 141 8.55 13.40 -13.13
N LEU A 142 8.36 13.98 -14.32
CA LEU A 142 7.51 15.15 -14.53
C LEU A 142 6.03 14.79 -14.70
N ASN A 143 5.72 13.53 -15.03
CA ASN A 143 4.36 13.09 -15.32
C ASN A 143 3.66 12.51 -14.07
N LEU A 144 4.43 11.94 -13.14
CA LEU A 144 3.95 11.36 -11.87
C LEU A 144 2.75 10.41 -12.03
N THR A 145 2.69 9.70 -13.17
CA THR A 145 1.69 8.68 -13.47
C THR A 145 2.18 7.30 -13.06
N MET A 146 1.28 6.47 -12.55
CA MET A 146 1.57 5.07 -12.27
C MET A 146 1.85 4.30 -13.58
N PRO A 147 2.89 3.45 -13.63
CA PRO A 147 3.18 2.66 -14.82
C PRO A 147 2.16 1.54 -15.05
N GLU A 148 2.02 1.13 -16.31
CA GLU A 148 1.22 -0.03 -16.71
C GLU A 148 2.02 -1.34 -16.63
N PRO A 149 1.38 -2.49 -16.31
CA PRO A 149 -0.02 -2.63 -15.92
C PRO A 149 -0.30 -2.12 -14.50
N GLY A 150 -1.24 -1.18 -14.38
CA GLY A 150 -1.58 -0.54 -13.13
C GLY A 150 -3.00 0.02 -13.18
N LEU A 151 -3.21 1.07 -13.97
CA LEU A 151 -4.53 1.67 -14.14
C LEU A 151 -5.45 0.73 -14.95
N SER A 152 -4.90 -0.02 -15.91
CA SER A 152 -5.67 -1.06 -16.60
C SER A 152 -6.14 -2.16 -15.66
N THR A 153 -5.29 -2.61 -14.72
CA THR A 153 -5.66 -3.59 -13.69
C THR A 153 -6.74 -3.06 -12.77
N ILE A 154 -6.59 -1.82 -12.28
CA ILE A 154 -7.61 -1.14 -11.47
C ILE A 154 -8.93 -1.13 -12.22
N LYS A 155 -8.93 -0.65 -13.47
CA LYS A 155 -10.13 -0.52 -14.28
C LYS A 155 -10.85 -1.86 -14.45
N ASN A 156 -10.13 -2.91 -14.84
CA ASN A 156 -10.71 -4.24 -15.05
C ASN A 156 -11.36 -4.80 -13.78
N VAL A 157 -10.69 -4.63 -12.64
CA VAL A 157 -11.14 -5.15 -11.35
C VAL A 157 -12.30 -4.33 -10.80
N CYS A 158 -12.10 -3.03 -10.64
CA CYS A 158 -13.05 -2.13 -10.00
C CYS A 158 -14.34 -1.92 -10.80
N SER A 159 -14.31 -2.09 -12.13
CA SER A 159 -15.55 -2.08 -12.93
C SER A 159 -16.42 -3.31 -12.73
N THR A 160 -15.89 -4.36 -12.10
CA THR A 160 -16.49 -5.71 -12.10
C THR A 160 -16.87 -6.18 -10.70
N VAL A 161 -16.08 -5.83 -9.69
CA VAL A 161 -16.28 -6.21 -8.30
C VAL A 161 -15.87 -5.06 -7.38
N LYS A 162 -16.51 -4.96 -6.22
CA LYS A 162 -16.15 -3.96 -5.20
C LYS A 162 -14.66 -4.04 -4.90
N CYS A 163 -13.93 -2.95 -5.05
CA CYS A 163 -12.47 -2.95 -5.00
C CYS A 163 -11.89 -1.97 -3.97
N THR A 164 -10.83 -2.42 -3.30
CA THR A 164 -9.93 -1.55 -2.54
C THR A 164 -8.60 -1.44 -3.28
N VAL A 165 -8.18 -0.23 -3.63
CA VAL A 165 -6.88 0.04 -4.26
C VAL A 165 -5.87 0.45 -3.20
N VAL A 166 -4.76 -0.28 -3.12
CA VAL A 166 -3.61 0.03 -2.28
C VAL A 166 -2.50 0.56 -3.18
N VAL A 167 -2.14 1.83 -2.99
CA VAL A 167 -1.14 2.53 -3.79
C VAL A 167 0.20 2.54 -3.08
N VAL A 168 1.17 1.82 -3.64
CA VAL A 168 2.56 1.78 -3.17
C VAL A 168 3.36 2.83 -3.95
N SER A 169 3.83 3.88 -3.30
CA SER A 169 4.50 4.99 -3.99
C SER A 169 5.40 5.78 -3.06
N GLY A 170 6.46 6.39 -3.58
CA GLY A 170 7.32 7.27 -2.78
C GLY A 170 6.70 8.65 -2.54
N ARG A 171 5.60 8.97 -3.23
CA ARG A 171 5.02 10.33 -3.35
C ARG A 171 3.59 10.30 -3.91
N PRO A 172 2.83 11.41 -3.81
CA PRO A 172 1.55 11.55 -4.50
C PRO A 172 1.68 11.36 -6.02
N LEU A 173 0.72 10.65 -6.61
CA LEU A 173 0.64 10.35 -8.05
C LEU A 173 -0.65 10.90 -8.66
N VAL A 174 -0.68 11.01 -9.99
CA VAL A 174 -1.91 11.30 -10.75
C VAL A 174 -2.97 10.24 -10.41
N MET A 175 -4.10 10.70 -9.87
CA MET A 175 -5.16 9.81 -9.37
C MET A 175 -6.57 10.29 -9.69
N GLU A 176 -6.79 11.62 -9.78
CA GLU A 176 -8.11 12.23 -9.98
C GLU A 176 -8.95 11.57 -11.10
N PRO A 177 -8.39 11.24 -12.30
CA PRO A 177 -9.18 10.65 -13.38
C PRO A 177 -9.77 9.27 -13.07
N TYR A 178 -9.21 8.55 -12.09
CA TYR A 178 -9.54 7.16 -11.79
C TYR A 178 -10.22 6.99 -10.43
N LEU A 179 -10.25 8.04 -9.60
CA LEU A 179 -10.83 7.99 -8.26
C LEU A 179 -12.29 7.55 -8.26
N ALA A 180 -13.05 7.89 -9.31
CA ALA A 180 -14.47 7.52 -9.42
C ALA A 180 -14.68 6.01 -9.55
N ASP A 181 -13.73 5.30 -10.16
CA ASP A 181 -13.82 3.86 -10.42
C ASP A 181 -13.51 3.03 -9.16
N MET A 182 -12.72 3.57 -8.23
CA MET A 182 -12.23 2.84 -7.04
C MET A 182 -13.22 2.98 -5.87
N ASP A 183 -13.62 1.90 -5.20
CA ASP A 183 -14.53 2.05 -4.05
C ASP A 183 -13.78 2.52 -2.78
N ALA A 184 -12.59 2.00 -2.52
CA ALA A 184 -11.69 2.50 -1.47
C ALA A 184 -10.26 2.68 -1.99
N VAL A 185 -9.54 3.64 -1.43
CA VAL A 185 -8.16 3.97 -1.82
C VAL A 185 -7.31 4.19 -0.58
N VAL A 186 -6.18 3.48 -0.51
CA VAL A 186 -5.20 3.57 0.56
C VAL A 186 -3.85 3.97 -0.04
N ALA A 187 -3.27 5.07 0.44
CA ALA A 187 -1.88 5.39 0.18
C ALA A 187 -1.00 4.63 1.20
N ALA A 188 -0.23 3.66 0.71
CA ALA A 188 0.62 2.81 1.53
C ALA A 188 2.09 3.25 1.58
N TRP A 189 2.44 4.27 0.80
CA TRP A 189 3.82 4.74 0.65
C TRP A 189 4.75 3.62 0.18
N LEU A 190 5.93 3.49 0.79
CA LEU A 190 6.83 2.35 0.65
C LEU A 190 6.87 1.61 2.00
N PRO A 191 5.98 0.64 2.26
CA PRO A 191 5.79 0.07 3.59
C PRO A 191 6.92 -0.89 4.04
N GLY A 192 7.93 -1.17 3.20
CA GLY A 192 9.06 -2.01 3.62
C GLY A 192 8.67 -3.49 3.77
N THR A 193 9.31 -4.22 4.68
CA THR A 193 9.25 -5.70 4.70
C THR A 193 8.00 -6.28 5.34
N GLU A 194 7.24 -5.51 6.11
CA GLU A 194 6.19 -6.04 6.99
C GLU A 194 4.79 -5.79 6.41
N GLY A 195 4.48 -6.42 5.27
CA GLY A 195 3.20 -6.28 4.55
C GLY A 195 1.95 -6.64 5.37
N GLN A 196 2.12 -7.36 6.49
CA GLN A 196 1.04 -7.61 7.46
C GLN A 196 0.45 -6.31 8.04
N GLY A 197 1.25 -5.24 8.16
CA GLY A 197 0.75 -3.95 8.64
C GLY A 197 -0.27 -3.32 7.69
N VAL A 198 -0.26 -3.68 6.40
CA VAL A 198 -1.32 -3.29 5.47
C VAL A 198 -2.60 -4.06 5.77
N ALA A 199 -2.51 -5.37 5.96
CA ALA A 199 -3.65 -6.22 6.28
C ALA A 199 -4.31 -5.85 7.62
N ASP A 200 -3.52 -5.47 8.64
CA ASP A 200 -3.96 -5.04 9.97
C ASP A 200 -5.12 -4.03 9.92
N VAL A 201 -5.02 -3.05 9.02
CA VAL A 201 -6.03 -1.97 8.91
C VAL A 201 -7.05 -2.23 7.81
N LEU A 202 -6.70 -2.98 6.77
CA LEU A 202 -7.67 -3.40 5.75
C LEU A 202 -8.77 -4.27 6.36
N PHE A 203 -8.41 -5.16 7.29
CA PHE A 203 -9.35 -6.09 7.94
C PHE A 203 -9.77 -5.66 9.36
N GLY A 204 -9.41 -4.45 9.78
CA GLY A 204 -9.94 -3.84 10.99
C GLY A 204 -9.37 -4.34 12.32
N ASP A 205 -8.24 -5.05 12.34
CA ASP A 205 -7.52 -5.31 13.60
C ASP A 205 -7.08 -4.00 14.26
N TYR A 206 -6.78 -3.00 13.42
CA TYR A 206 -6.53 -1.62 13.81
C TYR A 206 -7.32 -0.66 12.93
N GLY A 207 -7.52 0.56 13.45
CA GLY A 207 -8.12 1.66 12.69
C GLY A 207 -7.07 2.41 11.85
N PHE A 208 -7.48 2.93 10.68
CA PHE A 208 -6.68 3.90 9.94
C PHE A 208 -6.54 5.19 10.77
N THR A 209 -5.30 5.65 10.92
CA THR A 209 -4.96 6.86 11.68
C THR A 209 -4.01 7.79 10.94
N GLY A 210 -3.34 7.31 9.88
CA GLY A 210 -2.39 8.09 9.11
C GLY A 210 -3.04 9.32 8.46
N LYS A 211 -2.23 10.38 8.36
CA LYS A 211 -2.59 11.64 7.71
C LYS A 211 -1.53 11.99 6.67
N LEU A 212 -1.95 12.58 5.56
CA LEU A 212 -1.07 13.01 4.49
C LEU A 212 -0.02 14.00 5.03
N SER A 213 1.25 13.62 4.94
CA SER A 213 2.39 14.51 5.22
C SER A 213 2.79 15.36 4.01
N ARG A 214 2.12 15.16 2.86
CA ARG A 214 2.29 15.94 1.63
C ARG A 214 0.94 16.22 0.99
N THR A 215 0.82 17.35 0.30
CA THR A 215 -0.32 17.67 -0.54
C THR A 215 -0.46 16.67 -1.68
N TRP A 216 -1.67 16.15 -1.92
CA TRP A 216 -1.98 15.38 -3.14
C TRP A 216 -2.56 16.34 -4.18
N PHE A 217 -1.87 16.48 -5.32
CA PHE A 217 -2.28 17.38 -6.41
C PHE A 217 -3.42 16.79 -7.26
N LYS A 218 -4.15 17.65 -7.97
CA LYS A 218 -5.14 17.25 -9.00
C LYS A 218 -4.44 16.94 -10.32
N SER A 219 -3.62 17.89 -10.78
CA SER A 219 -2.74 17.77 -11.96
C SER A 219 -1.30 18.12 -11.62
N VAL A 220 -0.35 17.54 -12.35
CA VAL A 220 1.08 17.91 -12.26
C VAL A 220 1.34 19.36 -12.68
N ASP A 221 0.46 19.96 -13.47
CA ASP A 221 0.55 21.37 -13.88
C ASP A 221 0.39 22.35 -12.71
N GLN A 222 -0.13 21.89 -11.57
CA GLN A 222 -0.22 22.70 -10.34
C GLN A 222 1.13 22.77 -9.61
N LEU A 223 2.11 21.96 -9.97
CA LEU A 223 3.36 21.87 -9.22
C LEU A 223 4.31 23.04 -9.57
N PRO A 224 5.04 23.59 -8.57
CA PRO A 224 5.00 23.25 -7.15
C PRO A 224 3.78 23.87 -6.43
N MET A 225 3.10 23.08 -5.59
CA MET A 225 1.97 23.53 -4.75
C MET A 225 2.05 22.92 -3.35
N ASN A 226 2.10 23.76 -2.32
CA ASN A 226 2.25 23.37 -0.92
C ASN A 226 1.21 24.06 -0.03
N VAL A 227 0.98 23.49 1.15
CA VAL A 227 0.07 24.07 2.16
C VAL A 227 0.54 25.47 2.54
N GLY A 228 -0.37 26.44 2.45
CA GLY A 228 -0.09 27.86 2.69
C GLY A 228 0.12 28.69 1.43
N ASP A 229 0.26 28.08 0.25
CA ASP A 229 0.36 28.82 -1.01
C ASP A 229 -0.98 29.51 -1.36
N VAL A 230 -0.91 30.68 -2.01
CA VAL A 230 -2.11 31.46 -2.38
C VAL A 230 -3.02 30.70 -3.35
N HIS A 231 -2.44 29.86 -4.21
CA HIS A 231 -3.14 29.07 -5.23
C HIS A 231 -3.34 27.60 -4.78
N TYR A 232 -3.42 27.35 -3.47
CA TYR A 232 -3.54 26.00 -2.91
C TYR A 232 -4.91 25.35 -3.22
N ASP A 233 -4.95 24.52 -4.26
CA ASP A 233 -6.14 23.78 -4.71
C ASP A 233 -5.86 22.26 -4.84
N PRO A 234 -5.72 21.54 -3.71
CA PRO A 234 -5.32 20.14 -3.73
C PRO A 234 -6.48 19.18 -4.04
N LEU A 235 -6.15 17.98 -4.52
CA LEU A 235 -7.08 16.85 -4.59
C LEU A 235 -7.36 16.33 -3.17
N PHE A 236 -6.29 16.11 -2.40
CA PHE A 236 -6.36 15.86 -0.97
C PHE A 236 -5.38 16.80 -0.24
N PRO A 237 -5.86 17.63 0.69
CA PRO A 237 -5.00 18.60 1.37
C PRO A 237 -4.00 17.92 2.32
N PHE A 238 -2.94 18.65 2.66
CA PHE A 238 -2.02 18.26 3.74
C PHE A 238 -2.81 17.98 5.03
N GLY A 239 -2.46 16.92 5.74
CA GLY A 239 -3.15 16.48 6.94
C GLY A 239 -4.46 15.71 6.68
N PHE A 240 -4.86 15.50 5.43
CA PHE A 240 -6.03 14.68 5.09
C PHE A 240 -5.81 13.19 5.41
N GLY A 241 -6.88 12.49 5.76
CA GLY A 241 -6.88 11.05 5.94
C GLY A 241 -8.14 10.61 6.67
N LEU A 242 -8.92 9.73 6.07
CA LEU A 242 -10.10 9.15 6.70
C LEU A 242 -9.66 8.21 7.83
N VAL A 243 -10.51 8.04 8.83
CA VAL A 243 -10.25 7.18 9.98
C VAL A 243 -11.24 6.03 10.01
N THR A 244 -10.80 4.87 10.48
CA THR A 244 -11.68 3.74 10.79
C THR A 244 -11.51 3.36 12.26
N LYS A 245 -12.49 2.64 12.81
CA LYS A 245 -12.39 2.04 14.14
C LYS A 245 -12.00 0.55 13.98
N PRO A 246 -11.23 -0.01 14.92
CA PRO A 246 -11.02 -1.45 14.96
C PRO A 246 -12.36 -2.19 15.06
N THR A 247 -12.48 -3.32 14.38
CA THR A 247 -13.58 -4.27 14.56
C THR A 247 -13.30 -5.15 15.77
N PRO A 248 -14.30 -5.40 16.64
CA PRO A 248 -14.15 -6.36 17.72
C PRO A 248 -13.74 -7.73 17.15
N SER A 249 -12.73 -8.36 17.74
CA SER A 249 -12.37 -9.74 17.41
C SER A 249 -13.57 -10.64 17.69
N SER A 250 -14.13 -11.24 16.63
CA SER A 250 -15.14 -12.31 16.68
C SER A 250 -14.52 -13.63 17.09
#